data_AF-A0A7N2N2W2-F1
#
_entry.id   AF-A0A7N2N2W2-F1
#
_cell.length_a   1.000
_cell.length_b   1.000
_cell.length_c   1.000
_cell.angle_alpha   90.00
_cell.angle_beta   90.00
_cell.angle_gamma   90.00
#
_symmetry.space_group_name_H-M   'P 1'
#
loop_
_entity.id
_entity.type
_entity.pdbx_description
1 polymer ?
#
loop_
_entity_poly.entity_id
_entity_poly.type
_entity_poly.pdbx_seq_one_letter_code
_entity_poly.pdbx_strand_id
1 'polypeptide(L)'
;MCDSSLEGNHRILVYEYLENNSLASALLGSKSKHVDLDWPMRAAICLGTASGLVFLHEEAEPHVVHRDIKASNILLGRTLILK
;
A
#
# COMPACT_ATOMS: atom_id res chain seq x y z
N MET A 1 -4.94 7.95 -8.35
CA MET A 1 -6.35 8.43 -8.41
C MET A 1 -7.26 7.20 -8.31
N CYS A 2 -8.15 7.13 -7.32
CA CYS A 2 -9.10 6.02 -7.17
C CYS A 2 -10.42 6.42 -7.83
N ASP A 3 -11.00 5.54 -8.65
CA ASP A 3 -12.33 5.71 -9.23
C ASP A 3 -13.26 4.61 -8.71
N SER A 4 -14.56 4.91 -8.61
CA SER A 4 -15.57 3.98 -8.14
C SER A 4 -16.74 3.95 -9.10
N SER A 5 -17.11 2.75 -9.57
CA SER A 5 -18.26 2.53 -10.44
C SER A 5 -19.34 1.70 -9.75
N LEU A 6 -20.60 2.03 -10.03
CA LEU A 6 -21.79 1.35 -9.56
C LEU A 6 -22.64 0.94 -10.76
N GLU A 7 -22.82 -0.35 -10.96
CA GLU A 7 -23.67 -0.89 -12.03
C GLU A 7 -24.62 -1.95 -11.45
N GLY A 8 -25.88 -1.56 -11.23
CA GLY A 8 -26.86 -2.39 -10.54
C GLY A 8 -26.38 -2.77 -9.13
N ASN A 9 -26.15 -4.07 -8.91
CA ASN A 9 -25.62 -4.61 -7.65
C ASN A 9 -24.08 -4.76 -7.63
N HIS A 10 -23.39 -4.39 -8.70
CA HIS A 10 -21.93 -4.46 -8.78
C HIS A 10 -21.30 -3.16 -8.28
N ARG A 11 -20.26 -3.31 -7.44
CA ARG A 11 -19.44 -2.20 -6.94
C ARG A 11 -18.00 -2.48 -7.31
N ILE A 12 -17.38 -1.56 -8.03
CA ILE A 12 -16.01 -1.70 -8.55
C ILE A 12 -15.17 -0.53 -8.04
N LEU A 13 -13.97 -0.83 -7.57
CA LEU A 13 -12.97 0.16 -7.20
C LEU A 13 -11.76 0.00 -8.12
N VAL A 14 -11.38 1.08 -8.77
CA VAL A 14 -10.26 1.15 -9.70
C VAL A 14 -9.15 1.96 -9.05
N TYR A 15 -7.98 1.33 -8.88
CA TYR A 15 -6.80 1.95 -8.29
C TYR A 15 -5.69 2.06 -9.33
N GLU A 16 -4.73 2.95 -9.09
CA GLU A 16 -3.51 2.95 -9.86
C GLU A 16 -2.77 1.62 -9.71
N TYR A 17 -2.22 1.13 -10.83
CA TYR A 17 -1.46 -0.11 -10.82
C TYR A 17 -0.07 0.13 -10.25
N LEU A 18 0.30 -0.63 -9.21
CA LEU A 18 1.60 -0.58 -8.56
C LEU A 18 2.40 -1.86 -8.88
N GLU A 19 3.51 -1.68 -9.60
CA GLU A 19 4.29 -2.77 -10.23
C GLU A 19 4.90 -3.76 -9.25
N ASN A 20 5.32 -3.29 -8.07
CA ASN A 20 5.99 -4.13 -7.07
C ASN A 20 5.00 -4.84 -6.13
N ASN A 21 3.69 -4.76 -6.43
CA ASN A 21 2.62 -5.44 -5.70
C ASN A 21 2.67 -5.10 -4.19
N SER A 22 2.24 -6.01 -3.32
CA SER A 22 2.28 -5.83 -1.88
C SER A 22 3.64 -6.16 -1.26
N LEU A 23 3.92 -5.56 -0.10
CA LEU A 23 5.07 -5.90 0.72
C LEU A 23 5.11 -7.40 1.09
N ALA A 24 3.95 -8.02 1.29
CA ALA A 24 3.88 -9.47 1.49
C ALA A 24 4.43 -10.25 0.30
N SER A 25 4.12 -9.85 -0.94
CA SER A 25 4.68 -10.46 -2.15
C SER A 25 6.19 -10.25 -2.26
N ALA A 26 6.69 -9.07 -1.90
CA ALA A 26 8.13 -8.78 -1.91
C ALA A 26 8.91 -9.58 -0.86
N LEU A 27 8.32 -9.81 0.32
CA LEU A 27 8.96 -10.53 1.44
C LEU A 27 8.83 -12.05 1.39
N LEU A 28 7.69 -12.56 0.91
CA LEU A 28 7.30 -13.97 1.01
C LEU A 28 7.00 -14.63 -0.35
N GLY A 29 7.14 -13.87 -1.45
CA GLY A 29 6.86 -14.36 -2.79
C GLY A 29 7.82 -15.44 -3.28
N SER A 30 7.44 -16.10 -4.38
CA SER A 30 8.34 -17.03 -5.09
C SER A 30 9.65 -16.32 -5.48
N LYS A 31 10.77 -17.06 -5.54
CA LYS A 31 12.11 -16.52 -5.85
C LYS A 31 12.16 -15.63 -7.12
N SER A 32 11.27 -15.85 -8.09
CA SER A 32 11.11 -15.05 -9.30
C SER A 32 10.48 -13.66 -9.10
N LYS A 33 9.97 -13.35 -7.90
CA LYS A 33 9.31 -12.09 -7.52
C LYS A 33 9.98 -11.43 -6.31
N HIS A 34 11.14 -11.93 -5.89
CA HIS A 34 11.86 -11.43 -4.73
C HIS A 34 12.47 -10.07 -5.08
N VAL A 35 11.99 -9.01 -4.45
CA VAL A 35 12.66 -7.71 -4.48
C VAL A 35 13.67 -7.71 -3.34
N ASP A 36 14.92 -7.40 -3.62
CA ASP A 36 15.93 -7.27 -2.56
C ASP A 36 15.64 -6.02 -1.72
N LEU A 37 14.85 -6.24 -0.68
CA LEU A 37 14.57 -5.25 0.36
C LEU A 37 15.73 -5.29 1.36
N ASP A 38 16.77 -4.50 1.08
CA ASP A 38 17.81 -4.22 2.04
C ASP A 38 17.26 -3.47 3.27
N TRP A 39 18.07 -3.34 4.32
CA TRP A 39 17.62 -2.70 5.55
C TRP A 39 17.20 -1.23 5.36
N PRO A 40 17.96 -0.39 4.62
CA PRO A 40 17.52 0.95 4.28
C PRO A 40 16.14 1.01 3.62
N MET A 41 15.87 0.13 2.64
CA MET A 41 14.58 0.07 1.95
C MET A 41 13.44 -0.29 2.92
N ARG A 42 13.67 -1.25 3.82
CA ARG A 42 12.69 -1.62 4.86
C ARG A 42 12.39 -0.46 5.80
N ALA A 43 13.41 0.27 6.23
CA ALA A 43 13.24 1.44 7.08
C ALA A 43 12.41 2.53 6.37
N ALA A 44 12.66 2.76 5.08
CA ALA A 44 11.88 3.70 4.27
C ALA A 44 10.40 3.28 4.14
N ILE A 45 10.14 1.98 3.94
CA ILE A 45 8.76 1.44 3.88
C ILE A 45 8.04 1.63 5.23
N CYS A 46 8.71 1.34 6.35
CA CYS A 46 8.16 1.57 7.70
C CYS A 46 7.85 3.05 7.92
N LEU A 47 8.77 3.95 7.56
CA LEU A 47 8.59 5.38 7.71
C LEU A 47 7.41 5.88 6.88
N GLY A 48 7.34 5.53 5.59
CA GLY A 48 6.22 5.93 4.74
C GLY A 48 4.87 5.37 5.23
N THR A 49 4.85 4.15 5.76
CA THR A 49 3.63 3.53 6.31
C THR A 49 3.17 4.29 7.54
N ALA A 50 4.10 4.64 8.44
CA ALA A 50 3.80 5.44 9.61
C ALA A 50 3.30 6.85 9.23
N SER A 51 3.94 7.51 8.25
CA SER A 51 3.48 8.81 7.74
C SER A 51 2.06 8.74 7.17
N GLY A 52 1.73 7.70 6.39
CA GLY A 52 0.38 7.50 5.89
C GLY A 52 -0.65 7.29 7.01
N LEU A 53 -0.28 6.58 8.08
CA LEU A 53 -1.15 6.41 9.25
C LEU A 53 -1.33 7.70 10.04
N VAL A 54 -0.28 8.51 10.20
CA VAL A 54 -0.38 9.84 10.83
C VAL A 54 -1.36 10.71 10.04
N PHE A 55 -1.24 10.74 8.71
CA PHE A 55 -2.18 11.48 7.87
C PHE A 55 -3.62 11.02 8.11
N LEU A 56 -3.88 9.70 8.08
CA LEU A 56 -5.23 9.16 8.29
C LEU A 56 -5.81 9.49 9.68
N HIS A 57 -4.97 9.53 10.71
CA HIS A 57 -5.41 9.69 12.10
C HIS A 57 -5.46 11.15 12.57
N GLU A 58 -4.67 12.04 11.99
CA GLU A 58 -4.49 13.42 12.51
C GLU A 58 -4.81 14.51 11.48
N GLU A 59 -4.71 14.22 10.18
CA GLU A 59 -4.87 15.23 9.11
C GLU A 59 -6.13 15.03 8.26
N ALA A 60 -6.58 13.79 8.07
CA ALA A 60 -7.80 13.47 7.33
C ALA A 60 -9.05 13.87 8.14
N GLU A 61 -10.02 14.49 7.48
CA GLU A 61 -11.33 14.81 8.08
C GLU A 61 -12.45 14.15 7.26
N PRO A 62 -13.24 13.24 7.87
CA PRO A 62 -13.09 12.73 9.22
C PRO A 62 -11.86 11.81 9.39
N HIS A 63 -11.33 11.74 10.61
CA HIS A 63 -10.26 10.81 10.94
C HIS A 63 -10.62 9.37 10.55
N VAL A 64 -9.70 8.69 9.89
CA VAL A 64 -9.92 7.36 9.30
C VAL A 64 -9.13 6.31 10.07
N VAL A 65 -9.83 5.34 10.65
CA VAL A 65 -9.18 4.14 11.20
C VAL A 65 -9.04 3.09 10.09
N HIS A 66 -7.80 2.75 9.69
CA HIS A 66 -7.56 1.80 8.60
C HIS A 66 -8.09 0.38 8.88
N ARG A 67 -8.01 -0.10 10.14
CA ARG A 67 -8.50 -1.42 10.64
C ARG A 67 -7.86 -2.68 10.06
N ASP A 68 -7.03 -2.61 9.04
CA ASP A 68 -6.45 -3.78 8.36
C ASP A 68 -5.00 -3.53 7.93
N ILE A 69 -4.18 -3.08 8.89
CA ILE A 69 -2.76 -2.79 8.65
C ILE A 69 -2.00 -4.11 8.67
N LYS A 70 -1.53 -4.53 7.49
CA LYS A 70 -0.75 -5.76 7.28
C LYS A 70 0.07 -5.68 6.00
N ALA A 71 1.08 -6.52 5.87
CA ALA A 71 2.01 -6.49 4.73
C ALA A 71 1.33 -6.68 3.35
N SER A 72 0.18 -7.36 3.27
CA SER A 72 -0.54 -7.51 2.00
C SER A 72 -1.25 -6.23 1.53
N ASN A 73 -1.47 -5.27 2.45
CA ASN A 73 -2.16 -4.00 2.18
C ASN A 73 -1.20 -2.82 2.05
N ILE A 74 0.10 -3.05 2.25
CA ILE A 74 1.15 -2.07 1.95
C ILE A 74 1.59 -2.31 0.51
N LEU A 75 1.21 -1.43 -0.41
CA LEU A 75 1.53 -1.55 -1.82
C LEU A 75 2.81 -0.78 -2.16
N LEU A 76 3.68 -1.38 -2.96
CA LEU A 76 4.99 -0.83 -3.30
C LEU A 76 4.97 -0.24 -4.72
N GLY A 77 5.26 1.06 -4.82
CA GLY A 77 5.39 1.75 -6.11
C GLY A 77 6.68 1.42 -6.85
N ARG A 78 6.86 1.98 -8.06
CA ARG A 78 8.02 1.73 -8.93
C ARG A 78 9.37 2.10 -8.28
N THR A 79 9.40 3.15 -7.45
CA THR A 79 10.58 3.56 -6.67
C THR A 79 10.66 2.89 -5.30
N LEU A 80 9.76 1.95 -5.00
CA LEU A 80 9.59 1.29 -3.69
C LEU A 80 9.28 2.27 -2.52
N ILE A 81 9.14 3.55 -2.81
CA ILE A 81 8.67 4.60 -1.89
C ILE A 81 7.14 4.64 -2.00
N LEU A 82 6.48 4.69 -0.85
CA LEU A 82 5.02 4.85 -0.77
C LEU A 82 4.66 6.25 -1.31
N LYS A 83 3.69 6.29 -2.24
CA LYS A 83 3.08 7.53 -2.73
C LYS A 83 1.80 7.81 -1.96
#